data_AF-A0A924MGZ6-F1
#
_entry.id   AF-A0A924MGZ6-F1
#
_cell.length_a   1.000
_cell.length_b   1.000
_cell.length_c   1.000
_cell.angle_alpha   90.00
_cell.angle_beta   90.00
_cell.angle_gamma   90.00
#
_symmetry.space_group_name_H-M   'P 1'
#
loop_
_entity.id
_entity.type
_entity.pdbx_description
1 polymer ?
#
loop_
_entity_poly.entity_id
_entity_poly.type
_entity_poly.pdbx_seq_one_letter_code
_entity_poly.pdbx_strand_id
1 'polypeptide(L)'
;VAKDVKIQVEFNPAKVAAYRLVGYENRLLNNEDFKDDKKDAGEMGAGHTVTALYEIIPIGVKDEFTKKSIDLKYQKPDNNNNLKELLTVKIRYKNPDENKSKELSVSLIDDNQKLENSPIDFKFVAAVAEFGLLIRDSEFKQNANFDHAITLAKSGKGKDDNGYRAEFIQLVENAKLLSTKNVISKNDDE
;
A
#
# COMPACT_ATOMS: atom_id res chain seq x y z
N VAL A 1 -16.07 -12.03 -15.82
CA VAL A 1 -16.04 -12.25 -14.36
C VAL A 1 -15.00 -13.32 -14.10
N ALA A 2 -14.06 -13.10 -13.17
CA ALA A 2 -13.11 -14.11 -12.74
C ALA A 2 -13.59 -14.67 -11.38
N LYS A 3 -13.62 -16.00 -11.27
CA LYS A 3 -13.98 -16.72 -10.04
C LYS A 3 -12.71 -17.07 -9.27
N ASP A 4 -12.86 -17.26 -7.97
CA ASP A 4 -11.81 -17.68 -7.05
C ASP A 4 -10.50 -16.90 -7.21
N VAL A 5 -10.60 -15.58 -7.26
CA VAL A 5 -9.44 -14.72 -7.42
C VAL A 5 -8.66 -14.65 -6.12
N LYS A 6 -7.38 -15.01 -6.20
CA LYS A 6 -6.40 -14.88 -5.12
C LYS A 6 -5.23 -14.05 -5.60
N ILE A 7 -4.79 -13.14 -4.74
CA ILE A 7 -3.64 -12.27 -5.01
C ILE A 7 -2.60 -12.54 -3.93
N GLN A 8 -1.36 -12.74 -4.36
CA GLN A 8 -0.20 -12.85 -3.49
C GLN A 8 0.86 -11.87 -3.95
N VAL A 9 1.46 -11.16 -2.99
CA VAL A 9 2.57 -10.24 -3.24
C VAL A 9 3.79 -10.78 -2.51
N GLU A 10 4.89 -10.94 -3.24
CA GLU A 10 6.18 -11.37 -2.70
C GLU A 10 7.20 -10.26 -2.93
N PHE A 11 7.82 -9.77 -1.86
CA PHE A 11 8.87 -8.75 -1.95
C PHE A 11 10.24 -9.39 -2.08
N ASN A 12 11.14 -8.76 -2.85
CA ASN A 12 12.51 -9.20 -2.98
C ASN A 12 13.28 -8.93 -1.67
N PRO A 13 13.74 -9.96 -0.94
CA PRO A 13 14.45 -9.79 0.34
C PRO A 13 15.82 -9.10 0.18
N ALA A 14 16.38 -9.07 -1.03
CA ALA A 14 17.60 -8.31 -1.31
C ALA A 14 17.36 -6.78 -1.40
N LYS A 15 16.10 -6.34 -1.46
CA LYS A 15 15.70 -4.94 -1.59
C LYS A 15 14.83 -4.43 -0.46
N VAL A 16 13.97 -5.28 0.09
CA VAL A 16 13.00 -4.93 1.12
C VAL A 16 13.31 -5.70 2.39
N ALA A 17 13.61 -4.98 3.47
CA ALA A 17 13.88 -5.53 4.79
C ALA A 17 12.58 -5.90 5.52
N ALA A 18 11.55 -5.07 5.39
CA ALA A 18 10.25 -5.28 6.00
C ALA A 18 9.16 -4.61 5.14
N TYR A 19 7.92 -5.10 5.26
CA TYR A 19 6.78 -4.51 4.57
C TYR A 19 5.50 -4.68 5.40
N ARG A 20 4.53 -3.81 5.15
CA ARG A 20 3.23 -3.81 5.83
C ARG A 20 2.14 -3.44 4.85
N LEU A 21 1.01 -4.16 4.88
CA LEU A 21 -0.18 -3.79 4.13
C LEU A 21 -0.93 -2.67 4.87
N VAL A 22 -1.05 -1.52 4.23
CA VAL A 22 -1.71 -0.30 4.77
C VAL A 22 -3.20 -0.29 4.47
N GLY A 23 -3.58 -0.81 3.31
CA GLY A 23 -4.97 -0.84 2.86
C GLY A 23 -5.23 -1.96 1.87
N TYR A 24 -6.24 -2.77 2.17
CA TYR A 24 -6.87 -3.71 1.26
C TYR A 24 -8.31 -3.96 1.74
N GLU A 25 -9.26 -4.05 0.81
CA GLU A 25 -10.63 -4.39 1.15
C GLU A 25 -10.70 -5.89 1.46
N ASN A 26 -10.84 -6.23 2.75
CA ASN A 26 -11.17 -7.54 3.34
C ASN A 26 -10.85 -8.80 2.52
N ARG A 27 -9.73 -9.48 2.87
CA ARG A 27 -9.45 -10.95 2.78
C ARG A 27 -7.93 -11.20 2.61
N LEU A 28 -7.16 -10.93 3.66
CA LEU A 28 -5.76 -11.37 3.73
C LEU A 28 -5.74 -12.90 3.76
N LEU A 29 -5.10 -13.52 2.75
CA LEU A 29 -4.83 -14.95 2.71
C LEU A 29 -3.38 -15.21 3.12
N ASN A 30 -3.16 -16.25 3.93
CA ASN A 30 -1.81 -16.71 4.24
C ASN A 30 -1.16 -17.29 2.97
N ASN A 31 0.18 -17.24 2.89
CA ASN A 31 0.94 -17.81 1.76
C ASN A 31 0.58 -19.30 1.50
N GLU A 32 0.31 -20.05 2.57
CA GLU A 32 -0.08 -21.47 2.50
C GLU A 32 -1.46 -21.66 1.87
N ASP A 33 -2.38 -20.71 2.09
CA ASP A 33 -3.75 -20.75 1.58
C ASP A 33 -3.86 -20.31 0.10
N PHE A 34 -2.80 -19.70 -0.47
CA PHE A 34 -2.79 -19.24 -1.86
C PHE A 34 -2.96 -20.41 -2.85
N LYS A 35 -2.27 -21.54 -2.59
CA LYS A 35 -2.29 -22.72 -3.48
C LYS A 35 -3.49 -23.64 -3.26
N ASP A 36 -4.23 -23.51 -2.14
CA ASP A 36 -5.35 -24.38 -1.81
C ASP A 36 -6.66 -23.90 -2.46
N ASP A 37 -7.03 -24.49 -3.60
CA ASP A 37 -8.26 -24.15 -4.33
C ASP A 37 -9.58 -24.39 -3.53
N LYS A 38 -9.52 -24.90 -2.28
CA LYS A 38 -10.68 -25.06 -1.38
C LYS A 38 -10.92 -23.86 -0.45
N LYS A 39 -9.97 -22.91 -0.36
CA LYS A 39 -10.11 -21.71 0.48
C LYS A 39 -10.97 -20.65 -0.20
N ASP A 40 -11.82 -19.99 0.60
CA ASP A 40 -12.70 -18.90 0.16
C ASP A 40 -11.88 -17.79 -0.52
N ALA A 41 -12.34 -17.38 -1.69
CA ALA A 41 -11.63 -16.48 -2.59
C ALA A 41 -12.60 -15.40 -3.09
N GLY A 42 -12.05 -14.27 -3.54
CA GLY A 42 -12.87 -13.16 -4.03
C GLY A 42 -13.41 -13.44 -5.42
N GLU A 43 -14.57 -12.88 -5.74
CA GLU A 43 -15.02 -12.76 -7.13
C GLU A 43 -14.59 -11.39 -7.67
N MET A 44 -14.04 -11.35 -8.89
CA MET A 44 -13.77 -10.09 -9.58
C MET A 44 -14.66 -9.94 -10.80
N GLY A 45 -15.54 -8.94 -10.74
CA GLY A 45 -16.39 -8.53 -11.86
C GLY A 45 -15.59 -7.89 -12.99
N ALA A 46 -16.17 -7.87 -14.20
CA ALA A 46 -15.58 -7.09 -15.28
C ALA A 46 -15.62 -5.60 -14.93
N GLY A 47 -14.50 -4.90 -15.07
CA GLY A 47 -14.38 -3.47 -14.70
C GLY A 47 -14.12 -3.20 -13.22
N HIS A 48 -14.02 -4.23 -12.37
CA HIS A 48 -13.59 -4.04 -10.98
C HIS A 48 -12.09 -3.74 -10.93
N THR A 49 -11.71 -2.78 -10.09
CA THR A 49 -10.32 -2.44 -9.79
C THR A 49 -10.08 -2.69 -8.31
N VAL A 50 -9.00 -3.40 -7.98
CA VAL A 50 -8.58 -3.62 -6.60
C VAL A 50 -7.25 -2.94 -6.37
N THR A 51 -7.19 -2.14 -5.31
CA THR A 51 -6.01 -1.39 -4.91
C THR A 51 -5.51 -1.94 -3.59
N ALA A 52 -4.25 -2.37 -3.56
CA ALA A 52 -3.54 -2.72 -2.35
C ALA A 52 -2.41 -1.72 -2.12
N LEU A 53 -2.30 -1.19 -0.91
CA LEU A 53 -1.21 -0.29 -0.53
C LEU A 53 -0.28 -0.99 0.44
N TYR A 54 1.01 -0.96 0.12
CA TYR A 54 2.07 -1.48 0.96
C TYR A 54 3.03 -0.36 1.33
N GLU A 55 3.43 -0.33 2.59
CA GLU A 55 4.62 0.35 3.06
C GLU A 55 5.77 -0.64 3.06
N ILE A 56 6.95 -0.18 2.65
CA ILE A 56 8.16 -0.99 2.63
C ILE A 56 9.29 -0.25 3.36
N ILE A 57 10.18 -1.02 3.96
CA ILE A 57 11.46 -0.53 4.47
C ILE A 57 12.56 -1.13 3.59
N PRO A 58 13.26 -0.31 2.80
CA PRO A 58 14.37 -0.80 1.98
C PRO A 58 15.52 -1.34 2.82
N ILE A 59 16.29 -2.29 2.26
CA ILE A 59 17.52 -2.78 2.87
C ILE A 59 18.51 -1.62 3.06
N GLY A 60 19.13 -1.55 4.24
CA GLY A 60 20.12 -0.52 4.60
C GLY A 60 19.51 0.73 5.25
N VAL A 61 18.18 0.88 5.27
CA VAL A 61 17.51 1.93 6.03
C VAL A 61 17.44 1.53 7.50
N LYS A 62 17.97 2.39 8.38
CA LYS A 62 17.85 2.21 9.83
C LYS A 62 16.45 2.65 10.26
N ASP A 63 15.69 1.72 10.78
CA ASP A 63 14.33 1.94 11.24
C ASP A 63 14.10 1.17 12.55
N GLU A 64 13.19 1.65 13.40
CA GLU A 64 12.87 0.99 14.67
C GLU A 64 12.09 -0.32 14.45
N PHE A 65 11.32 -0.40 13.36
CA PHE A 65 10.56 -1.58 12.98
C PHE A 65 11.44 -2.68 12.38
N THR A 66 12.60 -2.35 11.80
CA THR A 66 13.54 -3.36 11.27
C THR A 66 14.38 -4.04 12.35
N LYS A 67 14.48 -3.46 13.55
CA LYS A 67 15.09 -4.15 14.70
C LYS A 67 14.25 -5.33 15.20
N LYS A 68 12.93 -5.32 14.92
CA LYS A 68 12.01 -6.43 15.23
C LYS A 68 11.90 -7.45 14.10
N SER A 69 12.25 -7.10 12.86
CA SER A 69 12.27 -8.03 11.73
C SER A 69 13.51 -8.92 11.81
N ILE A 70 13.38 -9.94 12.66
CA ILE A 70 13.92 -11.30 12.57
C ILE A 70 15.21 -11.41 11.73
N ASP A 71 16.30 -11.72 12.41
CA ASP A 71 17.49 -12.34 11.86
C ASP A 71 17.09 -13.70 11.23
N LEU A 72 16.54 -13.66 10.02
CA LEU A 72 15.99 -14.82 9.30
C LEU A 72 17.16 -15.69 8.85
N LYS A 73 17.67 -16.53 9.76
CA LYS A 73 18.73 -17.53 9.54
C LYS A 73 18.57 -18.38 8.26
N TYR A 74 17.34 -18.49 7.72
CA TYR A 74 17.01 -19.36 6.60
C TYR A 74 16.62 -18.64 5.30
N GLN A 75 16.57 -17.31 5.27
CA GLN A 75 16.47 -16.60 3.99
C GLN A 75 17.86 -16.40 3.41
N LYS A 76 18.32 -17.36 2.62
CA LYS A 76 19.50 -17.15 1.78
C LYS A 76 19.09 -16.18 0.66
N PRO A 77 19.76 -15.03 0.50
CA PRO A 77 19.57 -14.21 -0.69
C PRO A 77 19.94 -15.08 -1.89
N ASP A 78 18.98 -15.35 -2.75
CA ASP A 78 19.25 -16.02 -4.01
C ASP A 78 20.06 -15.04 -4.87
N ASN A 79 21.34 -15.36 -5.10
CA ASN A 79 22.28 -14.53 -5.85
C ASN A 79 21.95 -14.50 -7.36
N ASN A 80 20.83 -15.09 -7.78
CA ASN A 80 20.38 -15.12 -9.16
C ASN A 80 19.56 -13.87 -9.52
N ASN A 81 20.32 -12.81 -9.84
CA ASN A 81 20.14 -12.01 -11.05
C ASN A 81 18.78 -11.34 -11.34
N ASN A 82 18.20 -10.61 -10.39
CA ASN A 82 17.53 -9.36 -10.74
C ASN A 82 17.54 -8.35 -9.58
N LEU A 83 18.71 -7.70 -9.39
CA LEU A 83 18.90 -6.59 -8.45
C LEU A 83 18.02 -5.36 -8.73
N LYS A 84 17.14 -5.40 -9.72
CA LYS A 84 16.19 -4.33 -10.03
C LYS A 84 14.75 -4.69 -9.65
N GLU A 85 14.44 -5.98 -9.48
CA GLU A 85 13.10 -6.41 -9.10
C GLU A 85 12.82 -6.09 -7.63
N LEU A 86 11.72 -5.37 -7.38
CA LEU A 86 11.28 -4.97 -6.05
C LEU A 86 10.31 -5.99 -5.46
N LEU A 87 9.35 -6.44 -6.27
CA LEU A 87 8.31 -7.37 -5.87
C LEU A 87 7.74 -8.14 -7.06
N THR A 88 7.10 -9.27 -6.77
CA THR A 88 6.32 -10.04 -7.73
C THR A 88 4.87 -10.12 -7.25
N VAL A 89 3.91 -9.84 -8.14
CA VAL A 89 2.48 -10.05 -7.90
C VAL A 89 2.04 -11.32 -8.62
N LYS A 90 1.51 -12.28 -7.86
CA LYS A 90 0.91 -13.51 -8.40
C LYS A 90 -0.60 -13.42 -8.25
N ILE A 91 -1.32 -13.65 -9.34
CA ILE A 91 -2.78 -13.65 -9.39
C ILE A 91 -3.22 -15.02 -9.87
N ARG A 92 -3.99 -15.71 -9.04
CA ARG A 92 -4.64 -16.98 -9.39
C ARG A 92 -6.12 -16.72 -9.61
N TYR A 93 -6.69 -17.25 -10.68
CA TYR A 93 -8.11 -17.08 -11.00
C TYR A 93 -8.66 -18.24 -11.82
N LYS A 94 -9.99 -18.40 -11.82
CA LYS A 94 -10.72 -19.32 -12.69
C LYS A 94 -11.61 -18.54 -13.66
N ASN A 95 -11.72 -19.02 -14.89
CA ASN A 95 -12.76 -18.52 -15.81
C ASN A 95 -14.15 -18.94 -15.29
N PRO A 96 -15.24 -18.23 -15.66
CA PRO A 96 -16.60 -18.53 -15.18
C PRO A 96 -17.01 -20.01 -15.31
N ASP A 97 -16.59 -20.65 -16.39
CA ASP A 97 -16.97 -22.01 -16.79
C ASP A 97 -15.85 -23.04 -16.56
N GLU A 98 -14.73 -22.64 -15.97
CA GLU A 98 -13.58 -23.51 -15.73
C GLU A 98 -13.40 -23.80 -14.23
N ASN A 99 -13.19 -25.07 -13.89
CA ASN A 99 -12.85 -25.48 -12.51
C ASN A 99 -11.34 -25.45 -12.23
N LYS A 100 -10.52 -25.23 -13.27
CA LYS A 100 -9.06 -25.22 -13.17
C LYS A 100 -8.55 -23.79 -13.03
N SER A 101 -7.75 -23.56 -11.99
CA SER A 101 -7.11 -22.27 -11.74
C SER A 101 -5.99 -21.99 -12.74
N LYS A 102 -5.93 -20.74 -13.22
CA LYS A 102 -4.82 -20.14 -13.97
C LYS A 102 -4.03 -19.24 -13.06
N GLU A 103 -2.74 -19.08 -13.34
CA GLU A 103 -1.84 -18.22 -12.58
C GLU A 103 -1.18 -17.21 -13.53
N LEU A 104 -1.20 -15.95 -13.14
CA LEU A 104 -0.49 -14.84 -13.76
C LEU A 104 0.56 -14.34 -12.76
N SER A 105 1.79 -14.13 -13.22
CA SER A 105 2.87 -13.59 -12.40
C SER A 105 3.44 -12.35 -13.08
N VAL A 106 3.50 -11.24 -12.35
CA VAL A 106 4.03 -9.96 -12.84
C VAL A 106 5.09 -9.47 -11.86
N SER A 107 6.33 -9.39 -12.33
CA SER A 107 7.45 -8.81 -11.60
C SER A 107 7.51 -7.30 -11.83
N LEU A 108 7.65 -6.53 -10.75
CA LEU A 108 7.80 -5.09 -10.78
C LEU A 108 9.22 -4.69 -10.42
N ILE A 109 9.79 -3.81 -11.23
CA ILE A 109 11.13 -3.27 -11.06
C ILE A 109 11.04 -1.91 -10.38
N ASP A 110 11.94 -1.67 -9.43
CA ASP A 110 12.20 -0.33 -8.91
C ASP A 110 13.17 0.39 -9.85
N ASP A 111 12.66 1.39 -10.56
CA ASP A 111 13.43 2.24 -11.45
C ASP A 111 13.90 3.55 -10.79
N ASN A 112 13.81 3.63 -9.45
CA ASN A 112 14.17 4.79 -8.64
C ASN A 112 13.47 6.08 -9.10
N GLN A 113 12.25 5.98 -9.63
CA GLN A 113 11.45 7.15 -9.92
C GLN A 113 11.12 7.92 -8.63
N LYS A 114 11.28 9.24 -8.68
CA LYS A 114 10.88 10.10 -7.58
C LYS A 114 9.36 10.18 -7.49
N LEU A 115 8.83 10.38 -6.28
CA LEU A 115 7.39 10.46 -6.01
C LEU A 115 6.70 11.55 -6.85
N GLU A 116 7.39 12.64 -7.16
CA GLU A 116 6.84 13.74 -7.97
C GLU A 116 6.59 13.32 -9.42
N ASN A 117 7.23 12.26 -9.90
CA ASN A 117 7.03 11.71 -11.24
C ASN A 117 6.04 10.55 -11.27
N SER A 118 5.57 10.07 -10.11
CA SER A 118 4.60 8.99 -10.03
C SER A 118 3.24 9.37 -10.66
N PRO A 119 2.44 8.39 -11.08
CA PRO A 119 1.09 8.62 -11.60
C PRO A 119 0.23 9.43 -10.63
N ILE A 120 -0.67 10.23 -11.19
CA ILE A 120 -1.59 11.10 -10.44
C ILE A 120 -2.36 10.31 -9.38
N ASP A 121 -2.87 9.13 -9.75
CA ASP A 121 -3.64 8.28 -8.85
C ASP A 121 -2.81 7.71 -7.71
N PHE A 122 -1.54 7.38 -7.96
CA PHE A 122 -0.64 6.92 -6.91
C PHE A 122 -0.43 8.00 -5.85
N LYS A 123 -0.17 9.24 -6.28
CA LYS A 123 -0.02 10.39 -5.38
C LYS A 123 -1.28 10.61 -4.56
N PHE A 124 -2.45 10.59 -5.20
CA PHE A 124 -3.72 10.80 -4.50
C PHE A 124 -3.99 9.72 -3.45
N VAL A 125 -3.83 8.45 -3.81
CA VAL A 125 -4.06 7.32 -2.91
C VAL A 125 -3.03 7.32 -1.76
N ALA A 126 -1.77 7.66 -2.03
CA ALA A 126 -0.76 7.82 -0.99
C ALA A 126 -1.13 8.93 0.02
N ALA A 127 -1.69 10.06 -0.46
CA ALA A 127 -2.17 11.12 0.42
C ALA A 127 -3.37 10.69 1.28
N VAL A 128 -4.27 9.87 0.74
CA VAL A 128 -5.38 9.26 1.51
C VAL A 128 -4.85 8.35 2.61
N ALA A 129 -3.87 7.50 2.30
CA ALA A 129 -3.24 6.63 3.29
C ALA A 129 -2.52 7.43 4.38
N GLU A 130 -1.72 8.43 3.99
CA GLU A 130 -1.01 9.31 4.93
C GLU A 130 -2.00 10.05 5.85
N PHE A 131 -3.08 10.60 5.30
CA PHE A 131 -4.13 11.22 6.10
C PHE A 131 -4.74 10.25 7.10
N GLY A 132 -5.00 9.00 6.69
CA GLY A 132 -5.47 7.94 7.57
C GLY A 132 -4.53 7.64 8.74
N LEU A 133 -3.20 7.67 8.50
CA LEU A 133 -2.20 7.51 9.56
C LEU A 133 -2.21 8.69 10.53
N LEU A 134 -2.35 9.91 10.02
CA LEU A 134 -2.37 11.14 10.82
C LEU A 134 -3.56 11.20 11.77
N ILE A 135 -4.78 10.99 11.25
CA ILE A 135 -6.00 11.10 12.07
C ILE A 135 -6.16 9.96 13.08
N ARG A 136 -5.48 8.84 12.85
CA ARG A 136 -5.44 7.70 13.79
C ARG A 136 -4.30 7.78 14.79
N ASP A 137 -3.48 8.84 14.73
CA ASP A 137 -2.27 8.98 15.53
C ASP A 137 -1.39 7.71 15.47
N SER A 138 -1.21 7.17 14.26
CA SER A 138 -0.60 5.85 14.08
C SER A 138 0.87 5.82 14.52
N GLU A 139 1.29 4.75 15.18
CA GLU A 139 2.73 4.49 15.47
C GLU A 139 3.59 4.42 14.19
N PHE A 140 2.97 4.12 13.04
CA PHE A 140 3.62 4.06 11.73
C PHE A 140 3.63 5.39 10.99
N LYS A 141 3.03 6.47 11.52
CA LYS A 141 2.95 7.76 10.82
C LYS A 141 4.32 8.40 10.61
N GLN A 142 5.33 8.06 11.42
CA GLN A 142 6.69 8.59 11.31
C GLN A 142 6.71 10.12 11.17
N ASN A 143 7.29 10.65 10.09
CA ASN A 143 7.38 12.08 9.81
C ASN A 143 6.19 12.63 8.99
N ALA A 144 5.11 11.85 8.82
CA ALA A 144 3.91 12.30 8.13
C ALA A 144 3.35 13.56 8.80
N ASN A 145 2.82 14.46 7.97
CA ASN A 145 2.18 15.68 8.46
C ASN A 145 1.11 16.14 7.49
N PHE A 146 0.16 16.94 7.99
CA PHE A 146 -0.97 17.39 7.17
C PHE A 146 -0.54 18.21 5.95
N ASP A 147 0.53 19.01 6.04
CA ASP A 147 1.00 19.81 4.91
C ASP A 147 1.51 18.96 3.75
N HIS A 148 2.23 17.89 4.07
CA HIS A 148 2.68 16.92 3.08
C HIS A 148 1.49 16.19 2.45
N ALA A 149 0.55 15.68 3.25
CA ALA A 149 -0.66 15.02 2.75
C ALA A 149 -1.49 15.93 1.84
N ILE A 150 -1.67 17.21 2.19
CA ILE A 150 -2.40 18.20 1.37
C ILE A 150 -1.66 18.45 0.05
N THR A 151 -0.34 18.64 0.10
CA THR A 151 0.48 18.88 -1.10
C THR A 151 0.39 17.70 -2.06
N LEU A 152 0.53 16.48 -1.52
CA LEU A 152 0.45 15.26 -2.29
C LEU A 152 -0.95 15.06 -2.88
N ALA A 153 -2.01 15.27 -2.11
CA ALA A 153 -3.40 15.19 -2.57
C ALA A 153 -3.69 16.20 -3.71
N LYS A 154 -3.21 17.44 -3.57
CA LYS A 154 -3.34 18.47 -4.62
C LYS A 154 -2.61 18.06 -5.90
N SER A 155 -1.39 17.54 -5.79
CA SER A 155 -0.63 17.03 -6.94
C SER A 155 -1.28 15.80 -7.60
N GLY A 156 -2.05 15.03 -6.82
CA GLY A 156 -2.84 13.88 -7.28
C GLY A 156 -4.28 14.19 -7.68
N LYS A 157 -4.72 15.46 -7.66
CA LYS A 157 -6.15 15.80 -7.90
C LYS A 157 -6.61 15.42 -9.30
N GLY A 158 -5.81 15.68 -10.34
CA GLY A 158 -6.15 15.34 -11.73
C GLY A 158 -7.52 15.88 -12.18
N LYS A 159 -8.13 15.16 -13.15
CA LYS A 159 -9.52 15.38 -13.57
C LYS A 159 -10.46 14.85 -12.49
N ASP A 160 -11.41 15.66 -12.07
CA ASP A 160 -12.26 15.40 -10.90
C ASP A 160 -13.69 15.84 -11.19
N ASP A 161 -14.33 15.17 -12.15
CA ASP A 161 -15.63 15.58 -12.71
C ASP A 161 -16.74 15.61 -11.64
N ASN A 162 -16.63 14.76 -10.61
CA ASN A 162 -17.59 14.65 -9.52
C ASN A 162 -17.16 15.40 -8.24
N GLY A 163 -15.96 15.98 -8.21
CA GLY A 163 -15.47 16.79 -7.09
C GLY A 163 -14.95 16.02 -5.86
N TYR A 164 -14.91 14.68 -5.89
CA TYR A 164 -14.51 13.87 -4.74
C TYR A 164 -13.08 14.11 -4.28
N ARG A 165 -12.15 14.33 -5.22
CA ARG A 165 -10.74 14.58 -4.85
C ARG A 165 -10.57 15.97 -4.25
N ALA A 166 -11.31 16.96 -4.76
CA ALA A 166 -11.37 18.30 -4.17
C ALA A 166 -11.98 18.29 -2.77
N GLU A 167 -13.07 17.56 -2.56
CA GLU A 167 -13.70 17.39 -1.25
C GLU A 167 -12.73 16.72 -0.24
N PHE A 168 -12.03 15.68 -0.66
CA PHE A 168 -10.99 15.05 0.17
C PHE A 168 -9.91 16.06 0.57
N ILE A 169 -9.39 16.87 -0.36
CA ILE A 169 -8.39 17.90 -0.05
C ILE A 169 -8.91 18.88 1.02
N GLN A 170 -10.15 19.34 0.88
CA GLN A 170 -10.79 20.22 1.87
C GLN A 170 -10.93 19.54 3.24
N LEU A 171 -11.27 18.25 3.26
CA LEU A 171 -11.35 17.47 4.49
C LEU A 171 -10.00 17.44 5.24
N VAL A 172 -8.89 17.21 4.51
CA VAL A 172 -7.54 17.19 5.10
C VAL A 172 -7.16 18.58 5.63
N GLU A 173 -7.47 19.65 4.89
CA GLU A 173 -7.23 21.04 5.31
C GLU A 173 -8.02 21.38 6.59
N ASN A 174 -9.29 20.98 6.67
CA ASN A 174 -10.11 21.18 7.86
C ASN A 174 -9.59 20.39 9.06
N ALA A 175 -9.18 19.14 8.85
CA ALA A 175 -8.59 18.31 9.89
C ALA A 175 -7.29 18.93 10.45
N LYS A 176 -6.45 19.49 9.57
CA LYS A 176 -5.26 20.25 9.99
C LYS A 176 -5.63 21.38 10.94
N LEU A 177 -6.58 22.22 10.56
CA LEU A 177 -7.02 23.37 11.37
C LEU A 177 -7.54 22.96 12.75
N LEU A 178 -8.32 21.87 12.80
CA LEU A 178 -8.83 21.33 14.07
C LEU A 178 -7.71 20.78 14.95
N SER A 179 -6.73 20.09 14.35
CA SER A 179 -5.57 19.57 15.09
C SER A 179 -4.76 20.71 15.73
N THR A 180 -4.57 21.84 15.03
CA THR A 180 -3.87 23.01 15.57
C THR A 180 -4.65 23.69 16.70
N LYS A 181 -5.98 23.81 16.59
CA LYS A 181 -6.81 24.39 17.67
C LYS A 181 -6.76 23.56 18.96
N ASN A 182 -6.73 22.23 18.85
CA ASN A 182 -6.59 21.36 20.02
C ASN A 182 -5.22 21.48 20.70
N VAL A 183 -4.17 21.88 19.98
CA VAL A 183 -2.86 22.17 20.56
C VAL A 183 -2.88 23.51 21.29
N ILE A 184 -3.51 24.54 20.72
CA ILE A 184 -3.59 25.87 21.34
C ILE A 184 -4.42 25.81 22.64
N SER A 185 -5.60 25.17 22.60
CA SER A 185 -6.47 25.04 23.79
C SER A 185 -5.89 24.20 24.92
N LYS A 186 -4.97 23.26 24.65
CA LYS A 186 -4.28 22.49 25.70
C LYS A 186 -3.16 23.27 26.38
N ASN A 187 -2.61 24.29 25.73
CA ASN A 187 -1.51 25.08 26.28
C ASN A 187 -1.98 26.27 27.13
N ASP A 188 -3.29 26.56 27.14
CA ASP A 188 -3.90 27.63 27.94
C ASP A 188 -4.37 27.16 29.34
N ASP A 189 -4.22 25.86 29.66
CA ASP A 189 -4.64 25.22 30.92
C ASP A 189 -3.46 24.83 31.86
N GLU A 190 -2.23 25.29 31.60
CA GLU A 190 -1.06 25.21 32.52
C GLU A 190 -0.69 26.59 33.10
#